data_AF-A0A0G9MY10-F1
#
_entry.id   AF-A0A0G9MY10-F1
#
_cell.length_a   1.000
_cell.length_b   1.000
_cell.length_c   1.000
_cell.angle_alpha   90.00
_cell.angle_beta   90.00
_cell.angle_gamma   90.00
#
_symmetry.space_group_name_H-M   'P 1'
#
loop_
_entity.id
_entity.type
_entity.pdbx_description
1 polymer ?
#
loop_
_entity_poly.entity_id
_entity_poly.type
_entity_poly.pdbx_seq_one_letter_code
_entity_poly.pdbx_strand_id
1 'polypeptide(L)'
;MGKNRNRRDAVRERIGNAAALAVLVVIGLMALIGPSGVLAWSDHSVQLEEYQQRIATLEERRDVLENRVDLLDPDNVDADFADELVRGGLNVAHEDEYIVEIEPLPER
;
A
#
# COMPACT_ATOMS: atom_id res chain seq x y z
N MET A 1 57.94 32.86 28.68
CA MET A 1 57.34 31.56 28.28
C MET A 1 55.81 31.71 28.13
N GLY A 2 55.29 31.90 26.91
CA GLY A 2 53.83 32.11 26.71
C GLY A 2 53.25 31.77 25.34
N LYS A 3 54.10 31.54 24.32
CA LYS A 3 53.67 31.39 22.92
C LYS A 3 53.09 30.01 22.57
N ASN A 4 53.34 28.98 23.37
CA ASN A 4 52.96 27.57 23.07
C ASN A 4 51.53 27.19 23.50
N ARG A 5 50.88 27.96 24.39
CA ARG A 5 49.47 27.69 24.78
C ARG A 5 48.51 28.00 23.64
N ASN A 6 48.60 29.22 23.10
CA ASN A 6 47.71 29.71 22.04
C ASN A 6 47.72 28.84 20.76
N ARG A 7 48.88 28.31 20.35
CA ARG A 7 48.96 27.39 19.20
C ARG A 7 48.25 26.06 19.44
N ARG A 8 48.30 25.52 20.66
CA ARG A 8 47.63 24.24 21.01
C ARG A 8 46.12 24.44 21.08
N ASP A 9 45.68 25.58 21.60
CA ASP A 9 44.26 25.92 21.71
C ASP A 9 43.65 26.14 20.31
N ALA A 10 44.34 26.87 19.43
CA ALA A 10 43.91 27.06 18.04
C ALA A 10 43.89 25.75 17.22
N VAL A 11 44.83 24.82 17.47
CA VAL A 11 44.81 23.50 16.82
C VAL A 11 43.65 22.65 17.35
N ARG A 12 43.38 22.66 18.65
CA ARG A 12 42.24 21.95 19.25
C ARG A 12 40.90 22.46 18.73
N GLU A 13 40.74 23.77 18.60
CA GLU A 13 39.54 24.39 18.04
C GLU A 13 39.33 23.98 16.58
N ARG A 14 40.38 24.00 15.75
CA ARG A 14 40.31 23.54 14.35
C ARG A 14 39.93 22.07 14.24
N ILE A 15 40.48 21.21 15.11
CA ILE A 15 40.13 19.78 15.15
C ILE A 15 38.66 19.60 15.56
N GLY A 16 38.21 20.34 16.59
CA GLY A 16 36.80 20.32 17.02
C GLY A 16 35.84 20.75 15.91
N ASN A 17 36.16 21.84 15.21
CA ASN A 17 35.37 22.32 14.08
C ASN A 17 35.36 21.34 12.90
N ALA A 18 36.50 20.72 12.59
CA ALA A 18 36.59 19.70 11.55
C ALA A 18 35.77 18.44 11.91
N ALA A 19 35.81 18.01 13.18
CA ALA A 19 35.00 16.90 13.66
C ALA A 19 33.50 17.23 13.60
N ALA A 20 33.10 18.44 14.02
CA ALA A 20 31.72 18.90 13.94
C ALA A 20 31.22 18.94 12.47
N LEU A 21 32.04 19.44 11.55
CA LEU A 21 31.73 19.42 10.12
C LEU A 21 31.57 17.99 9.59
N ALA A 22 32.48 17.09 9.96
CA ALA A 22 32.39 15.68 9.55
C ALA A 22 31.09 15.03 10.05
N VAL A 23 30.69 15.30 11.30
CA VAL A 23 29.41 14.82 11.85
C VAL A 23 28.23 15.37 11.05
N LEU A 24 28.23 16.68 10.73
CA LEU A 24 27.18 17.29 9.91
C LEU A 24 27.08 16.67 8.52
N VAL A 25 28.21 16.37 7.88
CA VAL A 25 28.25 15.69 6.58
C VAL A 25 27.66 14.27 6.70
N VAL A 26 28.01 13.52 7.74
CA VAL A 26 27.45 12.18 7.97
C VAL A 26 25.94 12.24 8.16
N ILE A 27 25.44 13.20 8.96
CA ILE A 27 24.00 13.41 9.15
C ILE A 27 23.33 13.78 7.83
N GLY A 28 23.93 14.69 7.04
CA GLY A 28 23.41 15.07 5.73
C GLY A 28 23.33 13.90 4.75
N LEU A 29 24.37 13.05 4.70
CA LEU A 29 24.38 11.84 3.88
C LEU A 29 23.33 10.84 4.32
N MET A 30 23.17 10.63 5.63
CA MET A 30 22.14 9.75 6.19
C MET A 30 20.72 10.28 5.92
N ALA A 31 20.52 11.59 5.96
CA ALA A 31 19.24 12.22 5.63
C ALA A 31 18.90 12.15 4.12
N LEU A 32 19.91 12.04 3.25
CA LEU A 32 19.71 11.90 1.81
C LEU A 32 19.51 10.43 1.39
N ILE A 33 20.41 9.53 1.81
CA ILE A 33 20.52 8.13 1.34
C ILE A 33 19.91 7.13 2.35
N GLY A 34 19.41 7.61 3.50
CA GLY A 34 18.77 6.74 4.50
C GLY A 34 17.41 6.18 4.03
N PRO A 35 16.90 5.14 4.72
CA PRO A 35 15.62 4.50 4.39
C PRO A 35 14.41 5.44 4.52
N SER A 36 14.50 6.45 5.39
CA SER A 36 13.53 7.55 5.50
C SER A 36 14.07 8.87 4.94
N GLY A 37 15.09 8.81 4.09
CA GLY A 37 15.73 9.97 3.51
C GLY A 37 14.91 10.64 2.40
N VAL A 38 15.36 11.83 1.98
CA VAL A 38 14.67 12.62 0.94
C VAL A 38 14.58 11.87 -0.39
N LEU A 39 15.59 11.08 -0.75
CA LEU A 39 15.56 10.30 -1.99
C LEU A 39 14.50 9.17 -1.93
N ALA A 40 14.36 8.52 -0.77
CA ALA A 40 13.37 7.46 -0.55
C ALA A 40 11.92 7.98 -0.51
N TRP A 41 11.71 9.27 -0.21
CA TRP A 41 10.37 9.89 -0.21
C TRP A 41 9.67 9.83 -1.57
N SER A 42 10.44 9.94 -2.66
CA SER A 42 9.90 9.81 -4.02
C SER A 42 9.28 8.42 -4.27
N ASP A 43 9.94 7.36 -3.82
CA ASP A 43 9.48 5.99 -3.98
C ASP A 43 8.27 5.67 -3.07
N HIS A 44 8.25 6.21 -1.85
CA HIS A 44 7.10 6.08 -0.94
C HIS A 44 5.82 6.73 -1.49
N SER A 45 5.93 7.78 -2.31
CA SER A 45 4.74 8.41 -2.91
C SER A 45 4.05 7.49 -3.93
N VAL A 46 4.82 6.74 -4.71
CA VAL A 46 4.31 5.74 -5.65
C VAL A 46 3.67 4.57 -4.90
N GLN A 47 4.32 4.10 -3.83
CA GLN A 47 3.75 3.05 -2.97
C GLN A 47 2.42 3.49 -2.34
N LEU A 48 2.30 4.77 -1.95
CA LEU A 48 1.05 5.30 -1.41
C LEU A 48 -0.10 5.25 -2.43
N GLU A 49 0.16 5.62 -3.70
CA GLU A 49 -0.83 5.54 -4.78
C GLU A 49 -1.25 4.08 -5.05
N GLU A 50 -0.30 3.15 -5.07
CA GLU A 50 -0.59 1.72 -5.25
C GLU A 50 -1.47 1.17 -4.12
N TYR A 51 -1.14 1.50 -2.86
CA TYR A 51 -1.95 1.08 -1.72
C TYR A 51 -3.34 1.70 -1.74
N GLN A 52 -3.48 2.96 -2.14
CA GLN A 52 -4.78 3.61 -2.28
C GLN A 52 -5.65 2.93 -3.35
N GLN A 53 -5.09 2.62 -4.52
CA GLN A 53 -5.80 1.87 -5.56
C GLN A 53 -6.22 0.47 -5.06
N ARG A 54 -5.34 -0.18 -4.30
CA ARG A 54 -5.63 -1.47 -3.69
C ARG A 54 -6.77 -1.38 -2.68
N ILE A 55 -6.77 -0.36 -1.83
CA ILE A 55 -7.84 -0.11 -0.86
C ILE A 55 -9.17 0.10 -1.59
N ALA A 56 -9.22 0.98 -2.60
CA ALA A 56 -10.44 1.25 -3.35
C ALA A 56 -11.02 -0.04 -4.00
N THR A 57 -10.14 -0.87 -4.57
CA THR A 57 -10.55 -2.17 -5.14
C THR A 57 -11.10 -3.14 -4.09
N LEU A 58 -10.54 -3.12 -2.88
CA LEU A 58 -10.98 -3.99 -1.79
C LEU A 58 -12.26 -3.48 -1.14
N GLU A 59 -12.44 -2.17 -1.04
CA GLU A 59 -13.68 -1.54 -0.57
C GLU A 59 -14.85 -1.88 -1.50
N GLU A 60 -14.69 -1.75 -2.82
CA GLU A 60 -15.73 -2.13 -3.77
C GLU A 60 -16.13 -3.62 -3.61
N ARG A 61 -15.15 -4.52 -3.45
CA ARG A 61 -15.43 -5.94 -3.21
C ARG A 61 -16.12 -6.17 -1.87
N ARG A 62 -15.70 -5.45 -0.83
CA ARG A 62 -16.32 -5.53 0.50
C ARG A 62 -17.79 -5.12 0.39
N ASP A 63 -18.10 -4.02 -0.28
CA ASP A 63 -19.46 -3.49 -0.38
C ASP A 63 -20.38 -4.46 -1.14
N VAL A 64 -19.88 -5.09 -2.20
CA VAL A 64 -20.61 -6.16 -2.90
C VAL A 64 -20.88 -7.35 -1.98
N LEU A 65 -19.91 -7.76 -1.16
CA LEU A 65 -20.10 -8.86 -0.21
C LEU A 65 -21.05 -8.47 0.92
N GLU A 66 -20.95 -7.26 1.45
CA GLU A 66 -21.82 -6.73 2.50
C GLU A 66 -23.27 -6.74 2.03
N ASN A 67 -23.54 -6.22 0.82
CA ASN A 67 -24.88 -6.29 0.22
C ASN A 67 -25.38 -7.74 0.09
N ARG A 68 -24.54 -8.70 -0.31
CA ARG A 68 -24.95 -10.11 -0.40
C ARG A 68 -25.21 -10.74 0.96
N VAL A 69 -24.45 -10.37 1.99
CA VAL A 69 -24.66 -10.85 3.35
C VAL A 69 -25.97 -10.29 3.90
N ASP A 70 -26.25 -9.01 3.65
CA ASP A 70 -27.50 -8.36 4.06
C ASP A 70 -28.72 -9.01 3.39
N LEU A 71 -28.61 -9.42 2.11
CA LEU A 71 -29.66 -10.18 1.43
C LEU A 71 -29.87 -11.59 2.02
N LEU A 72 -28.89 -12.13 2.74
CA LEU A 72 -28.94 -13.44 3.39
C LEU A 72 -29.17 -13.34 4.91
N ASP A 73 -29.71 -12.21 5.38
CA ASP A 73 -30.04 -12.00 6.80
C ASP A 73 -31.04 -13.10 7.27
N PRO A 74 -30.71 -13.87 8.33
CA PRO A 74 -31.60 -14.90 8.86
C PRO A 74 -32.96 -14.38 9.34
N ASP A 75 -33.06 -13.11 9.75
CA ASP A 75 -34.32 -12.52 10.22
C ASP A 75 -35.19 -11.99 9.07
N ASN A 76 -34.58 -11.66 7.91
CA ASN A 76 -35.28 -11.15 6.73
C ASN A 76 -34.54 -11.49 5.41
N VAL A 77 -34.50 -12.78 5.07
CA VAL A 77 -33.80 -13.27 3.87
C VAL A 77 -34.53 -12.88 2.59
N ASP A 78 -33.77 -12.46 1.57
CA ASP A 78 -34.28 -12.29 0.22
C ASP A 78 -34.49 -13.67 -0.45
N ALA A 79 -35.75 -14.00 -0.75
CA ALA A 79 -36.13 -15.31 -1.25
C ALA A 79 -35.60 -15.57 -2.67
N ASP A 80 -35.55 -14.55 -3.52
CA ASP A 80 -35.11 -14.69 -4.91
C ASP A 80 -33.60 -14.93 -4.95
N PHE A 81 -32.81 -14.16 -4.19
CA PHE A 81 -31.36 -14.34 -4.11
C PHE A 81 -30.97 -15.67 -3.44
N ALA A 82 -31.72 -16.11 -2.42
CA ALA A 82 -31.50 -17.39 -1.79
C ALA A 82 -31.79 -18.57 -2.74
N ASP A 83 -32.89 -18.49 -3.51
CA ASP A 83 -33.22 -19.50 -4.53
C ASP A 83 -32.12 -19.57 -5.60
N GLU A 84 -31.70 -18.42 -6.14
CA GLU A 84 -30.61 -18.33 -7.12
C GLU A 84 -29.31 -18.97 -6.58
N LEU A 85 -28.96 -18.72 -5.32
CA LEU A 85 -27.74 -19.28 -4.71
C LEU A 85 -27.80 -20.80 -4.57
N VAL A 86 -28.94 -21.37 -4.15
CA VAL A 86 -29.13 -22.82 -4.06
C VAL A 86 -29.00 -23.45 -5.44
N ARG A 87 -29.60 -22.82 -6.44
CA ARG A 87 -29.66 -23.35 -7.81
C ARG A 87 -28.33 -23.26 -8.53
N GLY A 88 -27.62 -22.14 -8.36
CA GLY A 88 -26.24 -21.99 -8.80
C GLY A 88 -25.31 -23.01 -8.13
N GLY A 89 -25.50 -23.27 -6.82
CA GLY A 89 -24.73 -24.26 -6.09
C GLY A 89 -25.01 -25.72 -6.50
N LEU A 90 -26.24 -26.02 -6.94
CA LEU A 90 -26.66 -27.34 -7.39
C LEU A 90 -26.58 -27.52 -8.92
N ASN A 91 -26.20 -26.47 -9.65
CA ASN A 91 -26.15 -26.42 -11.12
C ASN A 91 -27.48 -26.84 -11.78
N VAL A 92 -28.58 -26.27 -11.30
CA VAL A 92 -29.95 -26.50 -11.84
C VAL A 92 -30.53 -25.19 -12.38
N ALA A 93 -31.24 -25.26 -13.50
CA ALA A 93 -31.84 -24.10 -14.19
C ALA A 93 -33.35 -23.99 -13.93
N HIS A 94 -33.94 -22.82 -14.18
CA HIS A 94 -35.40 -22.62 -14.09
C HIS A 94 -36.12 -23.22 -15.27
N GLU A 95 -37.37 -23.62 -15.02
CA GLU A 95 -38.27 -24.05 -16.07
C GLU A 95 -38.37 -23.03 -17.23
N ASP A 96 -38.18 -21.74 -16.95
CA ASP A 96 -38.17 -20.63 -17.90
C ASP A 96 -36.76 -20.13 -18.30
N GLU A 97 -35.69 -20.76 -17.81
CA GLU A 97 -34.31 -20.44 -18.20
C GLU A 97 -33.82 -21.36 -19.33
N TYR A 98 -33.11 -20.79 -20.31
CA TYR A 98 -32.57 -21.53 -21.46
C TYR A 98 -31.04 -21.52 -21.46
N ILE A 99 -30.43 -22.69 -21.56
CA ILE A 99 -28.97 -22.84 -21.71
C ILE A 99 -28.63 -22.65 -23.18
N VAL A 100 -27.80 -21.64 -23.48
CA VAL A 100 -27.28 -21.38 -24.82
C VAL A 100 -25.80 -21.76 -24.85
N GLU A 101 -25.46 -22.77 -25.63
CA GLU A 101 -24.06 -23.04 -25.97
C GLU A 101 -23.57 -21.96 -26.95
N ILE A 102 -22.58 -21.19 -26.51
CA ILE A 102 -21.92 -20.20 -27.36
C ILE A 102 -20.72 -20.83 -28.07
N GLU A 103 -20.60 -20.54 -29.36
CA GLU A 103 -19.46 -21.00 -30.16
C GLU A 103 -18.19 -20.26 -29.70
N PRO A 104 -17.07 -20.96 -29.44
CA PRO A 104 -15.87 -20.34 -28.92
C PRO A 104 -15.35 -19.29 -29.90
N LEU A 105 -15.16 -18.06 -29.40
CA LEU A 105 -14.62 -16.97 -30.20
C LEU A 105 -13.20 -17.35 -30.68
N PRO A 106 -12.87 -17.15 -31.97
CA PRO A 106 -11.54 -17.48 -32.47
C PRO A 106 -10.49 -16.65 -31.73
N GLU A 107 -9.49 -17.32 -31.17
CA GLU A 107 -8.30 -16.67 -30.59
C GLU A 107 -7.65 -15.79 -31.66
N ARG A 108 -7.51 -14.48 -31.37
CA ARG A 108 -6.78 -13.53 -32.21
C ARG A 108 -5.37 -13.31 -31.70
#